data_AF-A0A357D213-F1
#
_entry.id   AF-A0A357D213-F1
#
_cell.length_a   1.000
_cell.length_b   1.000
_cell.length_c   1.000
_cell.angle_alpha   90.00
_cell.angle_beta   90.00
_cell.angle_gamma   90.00
#
_symmetry.space_group_name_H-M   'P 1'
#
loop_
_entity.id
_entity.type
_entity.pdbx_description
1 polymer ?
#
loop_
_entity_poly.entity_id
_entity_poly.type
_entity_poly.pdbx_seq_one_letter_code
_entity_poly.pdbx_strand_id
1 'polypeptide(L)'
;MTQNYESRILMRGNPGIIDSTFTLPSECEVKMHFKTAKNGSPSSLGYPSVKILSGMQTIYERKFDVSYYNYFDGGDKVELKKEVPYRLIVSRGLSSSSGWGSLELELYHPKNNSCQVTNLGLVD
;
A
#
# COMPACT_ATOMS: atom_id res chain seq x y z
N MET A 1 6.29 11.28 13.18
CA MET A 1 5.78 11.63 11.82
C MET A 1 4.41 11.03 11.49
N THR A 2 3.82 10.13 12.31
CA THR A 2 2.55 9.43 12.01
C THR A 2 1.30 9.99 12.69
N GLN A 3 1.40 11.05 13.50
CA GLN A 3 0.26 11.58 14.28
C GLN A 3 -0.95 12.03 13.44
N ASN A 4 -0.71 12.43 12.17
CA ASN A 4 -1.73 12.95 11.26
C ASN A 4 -2.32 11.90 10.30
N TYR A 5 -1.83 10.65 10.36
CA TYR A 5 -2.27 9.59 9.46
C TYR A 5 -3.00 8.48 10.25
N GLU A 6 -4.07 7.96 9.66
CA GLU A 6 -4.64 6.68 10.05
C GLU A 6 -3.87 5.57 9.33
N SER A 7 -3.46 4.54 10.07
CA SER A 7 -2.81 3.36 9.50
C SER A 7 -3.88 2.29 9.31
N ARG A 8 -4.06 1.75 8.09
CA ARG A 8 -5.08 0.69 7.93
C ARG A 8 -4.90 -0.36 6.84
N ILE A 9 -3.71 -0.51 6.26
CA ILE A 9 -3.33 -1.78 5.63
C ILE A 9 -1.93 -2.14 6.08
N LEU A 10 -1.84 -3.10 6.99
CA LEU A 10 -0.59 -3.71 7.41
C LEU A 10 -0.53 -5.11 6.79
N MET A 11 0.40 -5.30 5.86
CA MET A 11 0.72 -6.64 5.38
C MET A 11 2.07 -7.03 5.94
N ARG A 12 2.15 -8.15 6.65
CA ARG A 12 3.42 -8.76 7.11
C ARG A 12 3.40 -10.22 6.73
N GLY A 13 4.35 -10.66 5.90
CA GLY A 13 4.48 -12.08 5.57
C GLY A 13 5.18 -12.36 4.24
N ASN A 14 5.03 -13.59 3.75
CA ASN A 14 5.42 -14.04 2.41
C ASN A 14 4.17 -14.04 1.50
N PRO A 15 3.67 -12.86 1.07
CA PRO A 15 2.46 -12.80 0.28
C PRO A 15 2.72 -13.43 -1.09
N GLY A 16 1.98 -14.49 -1.44
CA GLY A 16 1.96 -15.01 -2.81
C GLY A 16 1.58 -13.89 -3.77
N ILE A 17 0.32 -13.48 -3.70
CA ILE A 17 -0.20 -12.22 -4.24
C ILE A 17 -1.28 -11.77 -3.26
N ILE A 18 -1.24 -10.50 -2.86
CA ILE A 18 -2.37 -9.85 -2.18
C ILE A 18 -2.95 -8.84 -3.15
N ASP A 19 -4.27 -8.88 -3.28
CA ASP A 19 -5.06 -7.97 -4.10
C ASP A 19 -6.19 -7.45 -3.21
N SER A 20 -6.09 -6.18 -2.83
CA SER A 20 -7.03 -5.55 -1.91
C SER A 20 -7.64 -4.33 -2.57
N THR A 21 -8.95 -4.17 -2.42
CA THR A 21 -9.65 -2.99 -2.92
C THR A 21 -9.96 -2.05 -1.77
N PHE A 22 -9.74 -0.75 -1.97
CA PHE A 22 -10.04 0.28 -0.99
C PHE A 22 -10.57 1.55 -1.67
N THR A 23 -11.28 2.37 -0.92
CA THR A 23 -11.71 3.72 -1.30
C THR A 23 -11.24 4.70 -0.25
N LEU A 24 -11.09 5.97 -0.64
CA LEU A 24 -10.70 7.02 0.29
C LEU A 24 -11.89 7.94 0.60
N PRO A 25 -12.03 8.35 1.88
CA PRO A 25 -13.09 9.24 2.32
C PRO A 25 -12.88 10.70 1.91
N SER A 26 -11.67 11.08 1.52
CA SER A 26 -11.29 12.40 1.02
C SER A 26 -10.17 12.30 0.00
N GLU A 27 -10.04 13.32 -0.86
CA GLU A 27 -8.92 13.45 -1.77
C GLU A 27 -7.69 13.84 -0.96
N CYS A 28 -6.64 13.02 -1.05
CA CYS A 28 -5.51 13.17 -0.16
C CYS A 28 -4.22 12.52 -0.68
N GLU A 29 -3.11 12.99 -0.13
CA GLU A 29 -1.81 12.35 -0.26
C GLU A 29 -1.73 11.14 0.68
N VAL A 30 -1.69 9.95 0.10
CA VAL A 30 -1.47 8.70 0.81
C VAL A 30 0.02 8.41 0.86
N LYS A 31 0.53 8.11 2.06
CA LYS A 31 1.91 7.70 2.25
C LYS A 31 2.00 6.19 2.29
N MET A 32 2.95 5.63 1.56
CA MET A 32 3.17 4.20 1.51
C MET A 32 4.60 3.89 1.91
N HIS A 33 4.75 3.10 2.96
CA HIS A 33 6.06 2.60 3.40
C HIS A 33 6.14 1.13 3.09
N PHE A 34 7.29 0.68 2.63
CA PHE A 34 7.58 -0.74 2.61
C PHE A 34 8.95 -1.05 3.16
N LYS A 35 9.04 -2.24 3.73
CA LYS A 35 10.26 -2.84 4.22
C LYS A 35 10.37 -4.24 3.66
N THR A 36 11.47 -4.52 2.99
CA THR A 36 11.79 -5.87 2.56
C THR A 36 12.75 -6.49 3.56
N ALA A 37 12.59 -7.76 3.87
CA ALA A 37 13.59 -8.50 4.64
C ALA A 37 13.92 -9.82 3.93
N LYS A 38 15.19 -10.22 3.99
CA LYS A 38 15.61 -11.50 3.43
C LYS A 38 15.26 -12.63 4.41
N ASN A 39 14.45 -13.56 3.95
CA ASN A 39 14.18 -14.85 4.58
C ASN A 39 14.45 -15.89 3.48
N GLY A 40 15.56 -16.63 3.61
CA GLY A 40 15.95 -17.66 2.63
C GLY A 40 16.63 -17.16 1.35
N SER A 41 16.66 -18.04 0.34
CA SER A 41 17.25 -17.79 -0.98
C SER A 41 16.20 -17.17 -1.91
N PRO A 42 16.38 -15.91 -2.32
CA PRO A 42 15.42 -15.20 -3.14
C PRO A 42 15.49 -15.68 -4.59
N SER A 43 14.36 -15.59 -5.29
CA SER A 43 14.31 -15.87 -6.72
C SER A 43 14.90 -14.73 -7.54
N SER A 44 15.70 -15.06 -8.56
CA SER A 44 16.17 -14.13 -9.59
C SER A 44 15.13 -13.89 -10.70
N LEU A 45 14.01 -14.62 -10.71
CA LEU A 45 13.04 -14.65 -11.82
C LEU A 45 11.81 -13.76 -11.61
N GLY A 46 11.67 -13.14 -10.45
CA GLY A 46 10.54 -12.27 -10.14
C GLY A 46 10.92 -11.19 -9.14
N TYR A 47 10.85 -9.93 -9.59
CA TYR A 47 10.93 -8.79 -8.70
C TYR A 47 9.58 -8.64 -7.99
N PRO A 48 9.55 -8.45 -6.66
CA PRO A 48 8.33 -8.11 -5.99
C PRO A 48 7.94 -6.71 -6.42
N SER A 49 6.64 -6.47 -6.35
CA SER A 49 6.09 -5.20 -6.75
C SER A 49 4.93 -4.82 -5.85
N VAL A 50 4.81 -3.53 -5.62
CA VAL A 50 3.60 -2.92 -5.09
C VAL A 50 3.02 -2.04 -6.19
N LYS A 51 1.72 -2.22 -6.46
CA LYS A 51 0.99 -1.45 -7.46
C LYS A 51 -0.30 -0.91 -6.88
N ILE A 52 -0.65 0.31 -7.28
CA ILE A 52 -1.98 0.88 -7.07
C ILE A 52 -2.62 1.08 -8.45
N LEU A 53 -3.79 0.46 -8.64
CA LEU A 53 -4.57 0.59 -9.86
C LEU A 53 -5.87 1.38 -9.59
N SER A 54 -6.34 2.11 -10.59
CA SER A 54 -7.70 2.66 -10.66
C SER A 54 -8.35 2.10 -11.93
N GLY A 55 -9.31 1.18 -11.78
CA GLY A 55 -9.80 0.38 -12.89
C GLY A 55 -8.67 -0.44 -13.53
N MET A 56 -8.35 -0.16 -14.81
CA MET A 56 -7.24 -0.78 -15.55
C MET A 56 -5.96 0.06 -15.56
N GLN A 57 -6.00 1.29 -15.06
CA GLN A 57 -4.86 2.21 -15.10
C GLN A 57 -3.92 1.95 -13.91
N THR A 58 -2.62 1.87 -14.16
CA THR A 58 -1.60 1.87 -13.10
C THR A 58 -1.32 3.30 -12.67
N ILE A 59 -1.66 3.61 -11.42
CA ILE A 59 -1.44 4.93 -10.80
C ILE A 59 -0.07 4.99 -10.15
N TYR A 60 0.33 3.89 -9.55
CA TYR A 60 1.64 3.73 -8.95
C TYR A 60 2.13 2.30 -9.17
N GLU A 61 3.41 2.15 -9.51
CA GLU A 61 4.10 0.86 -9.49
C GLU A 61 5.52 1.08 -9.00
N ARG A 62 5.93 0.26 -8.04
CA ARG A 62 7.33 0.10 -7.69
C ARG A 62 7.69 -1.37 -7.72
N LYS A 63 8.77 -1.69 -8.43
CA LYS A 63 9.41 -3.01 -8.46
C LYS A 63 10.68 -2.92 -7.62
N PHE A 64 10.98 -3.97 -6.87
CA PHE A 64 12.16 -4.00 -6.01
C PHE A 64 13.23 -4.86 -6.65
N ASP A 65 14.39 -4.27 -6.92
CA ASP A 65 15.55 -5.03 -7.38
C ASP A 65 16.00 -6.00 -6.27
N VAL A 66 16.24 -7.24 -6.67
CA VAL A 66 16.73 -8.35 -5.82
C VAL A 66 18.07 -8.04 -5.17
N SER A 67 18.83 -7.06 -5.66
CA SER A 67 20.12 -6.68 -5.12
C SER A 67 20.03 -5.95 -3.76
N TYR A 68 18.86 -5.38 -3.43
CA TYR A 68 18.65 -4.54 -2.24
C TYR A 68 17.79 -5.23 -1.17
N TYR A 69 18.30 -6.33 -0.60
CA TYR A 69 17.69 -6.94 0.58
C TYR A 69 17.82 -6.03 1.81
N ASN A 70 16.82 -6.06 2.70
CA ASN A 70 16.77 -5.23 3.90
C ASN A 70 16.67 -3.74 3.57
N TYR A 71 15.85 -3.41 2.58
CA TYR A 71 15.63 -2.05 2.14
C TYR A 71 14.36 -1.48 2.80
N PHE A 72 14.48 -0.24 3.25
CA PHE A 72 13.37 0.59 3.68
C PHE A 72 13.34 1.83 2.79
N ASP A 73 12.17 2.12 2.22
CA ASP A 73 12.04 3.12 1.17
C ASP A 73 11.93 4.55 1.64
N GLY A 74 11.81 4.77 2.96
CA GLY A 74 11.60 6.11 3.55
C GLY A 74 10.17 6.64 3.39
N GLY A 75 9.37 5.96 2.56
CA GLY A 75 7.98 6.24 2.31
C GLY A 75 7.71 7.13 1.10
N ASP A 76 7.08 6.55 0.10
CA ASP A 76 6.56 7.28 -1.07
C ASP A 76 5.20 7.91 -0.79
N LYS A 77 4.86 8.93 -1.58
CA LYS A 77 3.59 9.67 -1.52
C LYS A 77 2.86 9.53 -2.85
N VAL A 78 1.57 9.24 -2.79
CA VAL A 78 0.69 9.12 -3.96
C VAL A 78 -0.59 9.90 -3.71
N GLU A 79 -0.92 10.80 -4.62
CA GLU A 79 -2.17 11.58 -4.55
C GLU A 79 -3.33 10.76 -5.12
N LEU A 80 -4.38 10.58 -4.31
CA LEU A 80 -5.53 9.74 -4.63
C LEU A 80 -6.83 10.52 -4.39
N LYS A 81 -7.82 10.28 -5.26
CA LYS A 81 -9.10 11.00 -5.27
C LYS A 81 -10.11 10.36 -4.33
N LYS A 82 -11.02 11.20 -3.82
CA LYS A 82 -12.15 10.78 -2.99
C LYS A 82 -13.07 9.81 -3.76
N GLU A 83 -13.58 8.79 -3.07
CA GLU A 83 -14.62 7.86 -3.57
C GLU A 83 -14.25 7.09 -4.85
N VAL A 84 -12.98 7.11 -5.27
CA VAL A 84 -12.49 6.27 -6.37
C VAL A 84 -12.08 4.89 -5.83
N PRO A 85 -12.52 3.78 -6.45
CA PRO A 85 -12.08 2.45 -6.07
C PRO A 85 -10.66 2.19 -6.57
N TYR A 86 -9.74 2.00 -5.63
CA TYR A 86 -8.36 1.64 -5.88
C TYR A 86 -8.09 0.18 -5.55
N ARG A 87 -7.23 -0.46 -6.34
CA ARG A 87 -6.73 -1.81 -6.07
C ARG A 87 -5.25 -1.73 -5.70
N LEU A 88 -4.91 -2.20 -4.51
CA LEU A 88 -3.56 -2.41 -4.04
C LEU A 88 -3.15 -3.85 -4.34
N ILE A 89 -2.20 -4.01 -5.26
CA ILE A 89 -1.63 -5.30 -5.62
C ILE A 89 -0.21 -5.39 -5.09
N VAL A 90 0.02 -6.40 -4.24
CA VAL A 90 1.32 -6.70 -3.67
C VAL A 90 1.70 -8.10 -4.11
N SER A 91 2.83 -8.24 -4.79
CA SER A 91 3.29 -9.52 -5.34
C SER A 91 4.72 -9.79 -4.95
N ARG A 92 5.03 -11.06 -4.62
CA ARG A 92 6.41 -11.54 -4.39
C ARG A 92 7.21 -11.83 -5.67
N GLY A 93 6.61 -11.62 -6.86
CA GLY A 93 7.14 -12.10 -8.13
C GLY A 93 6.89 -13.60 -8.35
N LEU A 94 6.88 -14.06 -9.61
CA LEU A 94 6.64 -15.45 -9.97
C LEU A 94 7.94 -16.27 -9.88
N SER A 95 7.92 -17.34 -9.10
CA SER A 95 9.02 -18.31 -8.99
C SER A 95 8.49 -19.66 -8.49
N SER A 96 8.92 -20.74 -9.14
CA SER A 96 8.45 -22.12 -8.92
C SER A 96 9.04 -22.81 -7.68
N SER A 97 10.14 -22.30 -7.11
CA SER A 97 10.88 -23.00 -6.05
C SER A 97 11.53 -22.12 -4.97
N SER A 98 11.49 -20.80 -5.14
CA SER A 98 12.09 -19.83 -4.22
C SER A 98 11.21 -18.60 -4.08
N GLY A 99 11.02 -18.12 -2.86
CA GLY A 99 10.23 -16.92 -2.57
C GLY A 99 11.13 -15.78 -2.13
N TRP A 100 10.64 -14.56 -2.29
CA TRP A 100 11.15 -13.46 -1.48
C TRP A 100 10.93 -13.74 0.00
N GLY A 101 11.75 -13.09 0.84
CA GLY A 101 11.51 -13.06 2.28
C GLY A 101 10.26 -12.25 2.63
N SER A 102 10.18 -11.72 3.86
CA SER A 102 8.99 -10.98 4.25
C SER A 102 8.95 -9.59 3.62
N LEU A 103 7.78 -9.23 3.09
CA LEU A 103 7.46 -7.85 2.72
C LEU A 103 6.53 -7.29 3.81
N GLU A 104 6.92 -6.16 4.38
CA GLU A 104 6.06 -5.36 5.22
C GLU A 104 5.60 -4.15 4.42
N LEU A 105 4.29 -3.95 4.31
CA LEU A 105 3.69 -2.78 3.67
C LEU A 105 2.80 -2.07 4.67
N GLU A 106 2.98 -0.76 4.77
CA GLU A 106 2.13 0.11 5.56
C GLU A 106 1.59 1.23 4.66
N LEU A 107 0.27 1.23 4.47
CA LEU A 107 -0.43 2.31 3.78
C LEU A 107 -1.06 3.25 4.80
N TYR A 108 -0.73 4.53 4.69
CA TYR A 108 -1.16 5.60 5.57
C TYR A 108 -1.99 6.61 4.78
N HIS A 109 -3.25 6.79 5.15
CA HIS A 109 -4.07 7.89 4.64
C HIS A 109 -4.25 8.93 5.76
N PRO A 110 -4.44 10.23 5.45
CA PRO A 110 -4.70 11.21 6.48
C PRO A 110 -5.90 10.82 7.33
N LYS A 111 -5.85 11.17 8.61
CA LYS A 111 -7.02 11.04 9.49
C LYS A 111 -8.14 11.86 8.90
N ASN A 112 -9.33 11.28 8.79
CA ASN A 112 -10.51 12.09 8.58
C ASN A 112 -10.63 13.06 9.76
N ASN A 113 -10.69 14.36 9.47
CA ASN A 113 -11.19 15.29 10.47
C ASN A 113 -12.63 14.89 10.76
N SER A 114 -12.97 14.72 12.04
CA SER A 114 -14.34 14.46 12.45
C SER A 114 -15.25 15.53 11.84
N CYS A 115 -16.29 15.11 11.12
CA CYS A 115 -17.33 16.04 10.67
C CYS A 115 -17.89 16.75 11.91
N GLN A 116 -17.62 18.04 12.04
CA GLN A 116 -18.35 18.85 13.01
C GLN A 116 -19.77 19.00 12.48
N VAL A 117 -20.71 18.32 13.13
CA VAL A 117 -22.13 18.55 12.89
C VAL A 117 -22.45 19.95 13.42
N THR A 118 -22.48 20.93 12.53
CA THR A 118 -22.69 22.35 12.87
C THR A 118 -24.17 22.73 12.91
N ASN A 119 -25.06 21.91 12.35
CA ASN A 119 -26.50 22.12 12.41
C ASN A 119 -27.24 20.78 12.37
N LEU A 120 -27.82 20.38 13.51
CA LEU A 120 -28.90 19.41 13.57
C LEU A 120 -30.21 20.20 13.43
N GLY A 121 -30.75 20.29 12.22
CA GLY A 121 -32.10 20.79 12.01
C GLY A 121 -33.10 19.66 12.21
N LEU A 122 -34.04 19.82 13.14
CA LEU A 122 -35.25 19.00 13.17
C LEU A 122 -36.08 19.36 11.93
N VAL A 123 -36.35 18.37 11.09
CA VAL A 123 -37.33 18.48 10.01
C VAL A 123 -38.67 18.12 10.64
N ASP A 124 -39.59 19.08 10.69
CA ASP A 124 -40.99 18.91 11.09
C ASP A 124 -41.80 18.29 9.94
#